data_AF-A0A3M1BTE1-F1
#
_entry.id   AF-A0A3M1BTE1-F1
#
_cell.length_a   1.000
_cell.length_b   1.000
_cell.length_c   1.000
_cell.angle_alpha   90.00
_cell.angle_beta   90.00
_cell.angle_gamma   90.00
#
_symmetry.space_group_name_H-M   'P 1'
#
loop_
_entity.id
_entity.type
_entity.pdbx_description
1 polymer ?
#
loop_
_entity_poly.entity_id
_entity_poly.type
_entity_poly.pdbx_seq_one_letter_code
_entity_poly.pdbx_strand_id
1 'polypeptide(L)' 'DAWSLFDQILITEGLVNPENPGYHFYKAKVFNPTYLVQKTGQYKGYPFRTFDFDNYIHGYSDHFPVCIYLLKPLD' A
#
# COMPACT_ATOMS: atom_id res chain seq x y z
N ASP A 1 -10.14 10.61 -14.04
CA ASP A 1 -8.93 9.79 -13.79
C ASP A 1 -9.27 8.35 -13.51
N ALA A 2 -9.08 7.49 -14.49
CA ALA A 2 -8.88 6.07 -14.24
C ALA A 2 -7.37 5.88 -14.09
N TRP A 3 -6.91 5.75 -12.85
CA TRP A 3 -5.50 5.54 -12.54
C TRP A 3 -5.14 4.11 -12.94
N SER A 4 -4.25 3.95 -13.91
CA SER A 4 -3.55 2.67 -14.11
C SER A 4 -2.33 2.69 -13.20
N LEU A 5 -2.48 2.22 -11.97
CA LEU A 5 -1.37 2.09 -11.04
C LEU A 5 -1.25 0.64 -10.57
N PHE A 6 -0.21 -0.03 -11.04
CA PHE A 6 0.19 -1.32 -10.48
C PHE A 6 1.40 -1.08 -9.57
N ASP A 7 1.17 -0.77 -8.30
CA ASP A 7 2.22 -0.96 -7.30
C ASP A 7 2.46 -2.48 -7.19
N GLN A 8 3.68 -2.92 -7.51
CA GLN A 8 4.02 -4.35 -7.53
C GLN A 8 4.91 -4.70 -6.35
N ILE A 9 4.50 -5.72 -5.60
CA ILE A 9 5.37 -6.42 -4.65
C ILE A 9 5.68 -7.78 -5.24
N LEU A 10 6.90 -7.97 -5.72
CA LEU A 10 7.40 -9.26 -6.20
C LEU A 10 7.94 -10.05 -5.01
N ILE A 11 7.46 -11.29 -4.84
CA ILE A 11 7.90 -12.19 -3.79
C ILE A 11 8.57 -13.43 -4.39
N THR A 12 9.53 -13.99 -3.67
CA THR A 12 10.24 -15.19 -4.09
C THR A 12 9.36 -16.43 -3.87
N GLU A 13 9.61 -17.48 -4.66
CA GLU A 13 8.94 -18.79 -4.53
C GLU A 13 9.01 -19.35 -3.11
N GLY A 14 10.12 -19.12 -2.41
CA GLY A 14 10.32 -19.54 -1.03
C GLY A 14 9.24 -19.06 -0.05
N LEU A 15 8.66 -17.88 -0.30
CA LEU A 15 7.59 -17.30 0.52
C LEU A 15 6.19 -17.76 0.08
N VAL A 16 6.04 -18.44 -1.05
CA VAL A 16 4.74 -18.86 -1.60
C VAL A 16 4.42 -20.30 -1.22
N ASN A 17 5.43 -21.17 -1.12
CA ASN A 17 5.22 -22.57 -0.77
C ASN A 17 4.99 -22.73 0.75
N PRO A 18 3.79 -23.17 1.21
CA PRO A 18 3.48 -23.34 2.62
C PRO A 18 4.22 -24.48 3.31
N GLU A 19 4.85 -25.40 2.54
CA GLU A 19 5.64 -26.51 3.08
C GLU A 19 7.05 -26.09 3.47
N ASN A 20 7.52 -24.91 3.03
CA ASN A 20 8.82 -24.42 3.43
C ASN A 20 8.81 -24.08 4.93
N PRO A 21 9.93 -24.20 5.65
CA PRO A 21 10.01 -23.67 7.00
C PRO A 21 10.05 -22.14 6.98
N GLY A 22 9.33 -21.49 7.90
CA GLY A 22 9.47 -20.05 8.17
C GLY A 22 8.23 -19.23 7.81
N TYR A 23 8.45 -18.13 7.07
CA TYR A 23 7.41 -17.17 6.75
C TYR A 23 6.78 -17.46 5.38
N HIS A 24 5.46 -17.34 5.31
CA HIS A 24 4.68 -17.55 4.09
C HIS A 24 3.77 -16.39 3.80
N PHE A 25 3.61 -16.09 2.52
CA PHE A 25 2.67 -15.12 2.03
C PHE A 25 1.25 -15.51 2.46
N TYR A 26 0.55 -14.56 3.07
CA TYR A 26 -0.84 -14.74 3.46
C TYR A 26 -1.78 -13.82 2.69
N LYS A 27 -1.51 -12.51 2.69
CA LYS A 27 -2.35 -11.55 1.96
C LYS A 27 -1.58 -10.27 1.66
N ALA A 28 -1.99 -9.60 0.58
CA ALA A 28 -1.60 -8.23 0.27
C ALA A 28 -2.75 -7.26 0.60
N LYS A 29 -2.42 -6.02 0.96
CA LYS A 29 -3.39 -4.95 1.22
C LYS A 29 -2.84 -3.61 0.76
N VAL A 30 -3.77 -2.73 0.35
CA VAL A 30 -3.52 -1.29 0.30
C VAL A 30 -3.71 -0.75 1.72
N PHE A 31 -2.69 -0.08 2.26
CA PHE A 31 -2.76 0.60 3.54
C PHE A 31 -3.32 2.01 3.35
N ASN A 32 -4.62 2.15 3.58
CA ASN A 32 -5.38 3.38 3.31
C ASN A 32 -6.11 3.93 4.56
N PRO A 33 -5.44 4.11 5.71
CA PRO A 33 -6.07 4.74 6.87
C PRO A 33 -6.53 6.16 6.54
N THR A 34 -7.57 6.62 7.23
CA THR A 34 -8.29 7.87 6.92
C THR A 34 -7.43 9.13 6.98
N TYR A 35 -6.28 9.10 7.66
CA TYR A 35 -5.35 10.24 7.70
C TYR A 35 -4.50 10.36 6.43
N LEU A 36 -4.37 9.31 5.62
CA LEU A 36 -3.71 9.35 4.31
C LEU A 36 -4.66 9.80 3.19
N VAL A 37 -5.91 10.13 3.48
CA VAL A 37 -6.95 10.41 2.48
C VAL A 37 -7.31 11.89 2.50
N GLN A 38 -7.37 12.52 1.33
CA GLN A 38 -7.86 13.87 1.14
C GLN A 38 -9.34 13.96 1.56
N LYS A 39 -9.64 14.84 2.53
CA LYS A 39 -10.97 14.88 3.19
C LYS A 39 -11.97 15.83 2.52
N THR A 40 -11.47 16.82 1.78
CA THR A 40 -12.26 17.94 1.24
C THR A 40 -11.79 18.33 -0.16
N GLY A 41 -12.56 19.20 -0.83
CA GLY A 41 -12.25 19.72 -2.16
C GLY A 41 -12.50 18.69 -3.28
N GLN A 42 -12.08 19.07 -4.50
CA GLN A 42 -12.31 18.29 -5.72
C GLN A 42 -11.67 16.89 -5.72
N TYR A 43 -10.61 16.70 -4.93
CA TYR A 43 -9.88 15.42 -4.81
C TYR A 43 -10.26 14.64 -3.56
N LYS A 44 -11.41 14.91 -2.93
CA LYS A 44 -11.86 14.14 -1.77
C LYS A 44 -11.89 12.63 -2.08
N GLY A 45 -11.29 11.83 -1.22
CA GLY A 45 -11.18 10.37 -1.38
C GLY A 45 -9.88 9.89 -2.05
N TYR A 46 -9.09 10.79 -2.64
CA TYR A 46 -7.76 10.47 -3.19
C TYR A 46 -6.70 10.46 -2.09
N PRO A 47 -5.49 9.92 -2.34
CA PRO A 47 -4.35 10.08 -1.45
C PRO A 47 -4.12 11.55 -1.10
N PHE A 48 -3.83 11.82 0.17
CA PHE A 48 -3.45 13.13 0.64
C PHE A 48 -2.00 13.39 0.22
N ARG A 49 -1.85 13.92 -1.00
CA ARG A 49 -0.57 14.14 -1.69
C ARG A 49 0.32 15.16 -0.98
N THR A 50 1.63 14.96 -1.08
CA THR A 50 2.63 15.87 -0.50
C THR A 50 2.61 17.24 -1.19
N PHE A 51 2.45 17.24 -2.51
CA PHE A 51 2.45 18.44 -3.35
C PHE A 51 1.23 18.47 -4.27
N ASP A 52 0.72 19.67 -4.53
CA ASP A 52 -0.19 19.98 -5.63
C ASP A 52 0.55 20.88 -6.63
N PHE A 53 1.04 20.27 -7.72
CA PHE A 53 2.05 20.86 -8.60
C PHE A 53 3.27 21.32 -7.77
N ASP A 54 3.58 22.61 -7.80
CA ASP A 54 4.72 23.19 -7.07
C ASP A 54 4.38 23.57 -5.62
N ASN A 55 3.12 23.45 -5.21
CA ASN A 55 2.67 23.83 -3.89
C ASN A 55 2.79 22.66 -2.92
N TYR A 56 3.56 22.82 -1.84
CA TYR A 56 3.56 21.86 -0.73
C TYR A 56 2.24 21.98 0.05
N ILE A 57 1.46 20.90 0.11
CA ILE A 57 0.15 20.91 0.77
C ILE A 57 0.10 20.07 2.06
N HIS A 58 1.27 19.73 2.59
CA HIS A 58 1.43 19.02 3.88
C HIS A 58 0.83 17.60 3.93
N GLY A 59 0.60 16.97 2.78
CA GLY A 59 0.21 15.55 2.73
C GLY A 59 1.41 14.60 2.83
N TYR A 60 1.13 13.31 2.59
CA TYR A 60 2.05 12.21 2.83
C TYR A 60 2.68 11.66 1.54
N SER A 61 1.83 11.31 0.56
CA SER A 61 2.23 10.74 -0.73
C SER A 61 1.05 10.85 -1.69
N ASP A 62 1.35 10.99 -2.96
CA ASP A 62 0.38 10.86 -4.04
C ASP A 62 -0.14 9.43 -4.20
N HIS A 63 0.50 8.41 -3.61
CA HIS A 63 0.08 7.01 -3.67
C HIS A 63 -0.22 6.46 -2.26
N PHE A 64 -1.07 5.43 -2.18
CA PHE A 64 -1.23 4.67 -0.94
C PHE A 64 -0.12 3.63 -0.81
N PRO A 65 0.46 3.42 0.38
CA PRO A 65 1.38 2.30 0.59
C PRO A 65 0.67 0.95 0.38
N VAL A 66 1.39 -0.01 -0.18
CA VAL A 66 0.98 -1.42 -0.23
C VAL A 66 1.80 -2.24 0.74
N CYS A 67 1.18 -3.23 1.38
CA CYS A 67 1.84 -4.12 2.32
C CYS A 67 1.42 -5.57 2.10
N ILE A 68 2.33 -6.48 2.45
CA ILE A 68 2.04 -7.92 2.55
C ILE A 68 2.09 -8.34 4.02
N TYR A 69 1.26 -9.32 4.36
CA TYR A 69 1.30 -10.01 5.64
C TYR A 69 1.90 -11.38 5.40
N LEU A 70 2.88 -11.73 6.23
CA LEU A 70 3.49 -13.05 6.26
C LEU A 70 3.09 -13.77 7.55
N LEU A 71 2.82 -15.07 7.46
CA LEU A 71 2.54 -15.93 8.60
C LEU A 71 3.71 -16.87 8.84
N LYS A 72 4.01 -17.14 10.10
CA LYS A 72 4.98 -18.16 10.51
C LYS A 72 4.31 -19.03 11.58
N PRO A 73 4.31 -20.36 11.44
CA PRO A 73 3.86 -21.27 12.49
C PRO A 73 4.66 -21.03 13.78
N LEU A 74 3.99 -21.07 14.93
CA LEU A 74 4.64 -21.14 16.23
C LEU A 74 4.97 -22.61 16.52
N ASP A 75 6.15 -22.85 17.10
CA ASP A 75 6.56 -24.16 17.59
C ASP A 75 5.67 -24.67 18.73
#